data_AF-A0A9P4N0K5-F1
#
_entry.id   AF-A0A9P4N0K5-F1
#
_cell.length_a   1.000
_cell.length_b   1.000
_cell.length_c   1.000
_cell.angle_alpha   90.00
_cell.angle_beta   90.00
_cell.angle_gamma   90.00
#
_symmetry.space_group_name_H-M   'P 1'
#
loop_
_entity.id
_entity.type
_entity.pdbx_description
1 polymer ?
#
loop_
_entity_poly.entity_id
_entity_poly.type
_entity_poly.pdbx_seq_one_letter_code
_entity_poly.pdbx_strand_id
1 'polypeptide(L)' 'MSTFGAPGAGPKIQKPTPPERGSFPLDHDGECKSVMASYLRCIKAHRGTNDNECRMQAKAYLQCRMERYVLRIPF' A
#
# COMPACT_ATOMS: atom_id res chain seq x y z
N MET A 1 -24.17 14.30 7.47
CA MET A 1 -23.67 14.75 6.14
C MET A 1 -22.32 15.41 6.38
N SER A 2 -21.22 14.67 6.29
CA SER A 2 -19.89 15.21 6.64
C SER A 2 -19.18 15.68 5.38
N THR A 3 -19.32 16.96 5.11
CA THR A 3 -18.46 17.71 4.20
C THR A 3 -17.16 18.05 4.93
N PHE A 4 -16.05 17.48 4.51
CA PHE A 4 -14.71 17.96 4.89
C PHE A 4 -13.75 17.77 3.71
N GLY A 5 -14.00 18.53 2.64
CA GLY A 5 -12.98 19.01 1.75
C GLY A 5 -12.80 20.50 2.02
N ALA A 6 -11.71 20.89 2.70
CA ALA A 6 -11.22 22.26 2.72
C ALA A 6 -9.70 22.25 2.51
N PRO A 7 -9.15 23.12 1.64
CA PRO A 7 -7.82 22.96 1.05
C PRO A 7 -6.79 23.84 1.76
N GLY A 8 -5.62 23.29 2.09
CA GLY A 8 -4.49 24.13 2.53
C GLY A 8 -3.61 23.56 3.65
N ALA A 9 -3.11 22.35 3.49
CA ALA A 9 -1.85 21.92 4.08
C ALA A 9 -1.47 20.61 3.39
N GLY A 10 -0.40 20.61 2.60
CA GLY A 10 0.16 19.36 2.08
C GLY A 10 0.41 18.36 3.22
N PRO A 11 0.44 17.06 2.93
CA PRO A 11 0.60 16.04 3.97
C PRO A 11 1.88 16.35 4.76
N LYS A 12 1.72 16.86 5.99
CA LYS A 12 2.83 16.97 6.92
C LYS A 12 3.35 15.55 7.07
N ILE A 13 4.62 15.33 6.74
CA ILE A 13 5.31 14.05 6.95
C ILE A 13 5.52 13.91 8.47
N GLN A 14 4.42 13.78 9.21
CA GLN A 14 4.42 13.33 10.58
C GLN A 14 4.44 11.80 10.50
N LYS A 15 5.43 11.19 11.16
CA LYS A 15 5.40 9.74 11.38
C LYS A 15 4.11 9.49 12.17
N PRO A 16 3.11 8.80 11.59
CA PRO A 16 1.87 8.55 12.29
C PRO A 16 2.16 7.76 13.55
N THR A 17 1.60 8.17 14.67
CA THR A 17 1.53 7.33 15.86
C THR A 17 0.60 6.15 15.52
N PRO A 18 1.04 4.88 15.63
CA PRO A 18 0.13 3.76 15.47
C PRO A 18 -1.07 3.93 16.42
N PRO A 19 -2.33 3.65 16.00
CA PRO A 19 -2.79 3.02 14.77
C PRO A 19 -3.42 3.99 13.75
N GLU A 20 -3.01 5.26 13.70
CA GLU A 20 -3.68 6.33 12.92
C GLU A 20 -3.81 6.05 11.39
N ARG A 21 -3.05 5.10 10.82
CA ARG A 21 -3.15 4.68 9.41
C ARG A 21 -3.69 3.26 9.20
N GLY A 22 -4.28 2.65 10.23
CA GLY A 22 -4.73 1.27 10.23
C GLY A 22 -3.56 0.28 10.37
N SER A 23 -3.82 -0.86 10.99
CA SER A 23 -2.86 -1.93 11.26
C SER A 23 -2.56 -2.79 10.03
N PHE A 24 -2.54 -2.21 8.81
CA PHE A 24 -2.34 -3.01 7.60
C PHE A 24 -1.05 -3.81 7.76
N PRO A 25 -1.14 -5.15 7.84
CA PRO A 25 -0.05 -5.92 8.41
C PRO A 25 1.23 -5.68 7.63
N LEU A 26 2.26 -5.20 8.32
CA LEU A 26 3.52 -4.89 7.67
C LEU A 26 4.19 -6.20 7.26
N ASP A 27 4.68 -6.22 6.02
CA ASP A 27 5.47 -7.32 5.48
C ASP A 27 6.88 -7.31 6.09
N HIS A 28 6.99 -7.76 7.35
CA HIS A 28 8.22 -7.69 8.14
C HIS A 28 9.31 -8.62 7.59
N ASP A 29 8.94 -9.85 7.24
CA ASP A 29 9.86 -10.86 6.71
C ASP A 29 10.16 -10.65 5.22
N GLY A 30 9.40 -9.78 4.56
CA GLY A 30 9.64 -9.37 3.18
C GLY A 30 9.26 -10.43 2.16
N GLU A 31 8.30 -11.31 2.48
CA GLU A 31 7.86 -12.39 1.61
C GLU A 31 7.26 -11.87 0.30
N CYS A 32 6.67 -10.65 0.33
CA CYS A 32 6.06 -10.02 -0.84
C CYS A 32 6.97 -9.00 -1.55
N LYS A 33 8.25 -8.88 -1.14
CA LYS A 33 9.22 -7.92 -1.72
C LYS A 33 9.47 -8.12 -3.21
N SER A 34 9.44 -9.35 -3.70
CA SER A 34 9.67 -9.68 -5.12
C SER A 34 8.58 -9.09 -6.02
N VAL A 35 7.31 -9.23 -5.61
CA VAL A 35 6.15 -8.69 -6.30
C VAL A 35 6.11 -7.16 -6.17
N MET A 36 6.43 -6.63 -4.99
CA MET A 36 6.59 -5.20 -4.75
C MET A 36 7.62 -4.57 -5.69
N ALA A 37 8.80 -5.19 -5.84
CA ALA A 37 9.85 -4.69 -6.72
C ALA A 37 9.40 -4.66 -8.19
N SER A 38 8.60 -5.63 -8.61
CA SER A 38 8.04 -5.66 -9.97
C SER A 38 7.00 -4.57 -10.18
N TYR A 39 6.12 -4.34 -9.21
CA TYR A 39 5.18 -3.22 -9.22
C TYR A 39 5.90 -1.86 -9.25
N LEU A 40 6.90 -1.66 -8.39
CA LEU A 40 7.66 -0.40 -8.34
C LEU A 40 8.45 -0.14 -9.63
N ARG A 41 8.98 -1.19 -10.27
CA ARG A 41 9.60 -1.08 -11.60
C ARG A 41 8.59 -0.62 -12.65
N CYS A 42 7.37 -1.16 -12.63
CA CYS A 42 6.31 -0.72 -13.54
C CYS A 42 5.96 0.75 -13.29
N ILE A 43 5.65 1.13 -12.06
CA ILE A 43 5.35 2.54 -11.71
C ILE A 43 6.48 3.48 -12.17
N LYS A 44 7.74 3.09 -11.96
CA LYS A 44 8.89 3.89 -12.40
C LYS A 44 8.97 4.02 -13.93
N ALA A 45 8.63 2.98 -14.67
CA ALA A 45 8.57 3.02 -16.14
C ALA A 45 7.43 3.93 -16.63
N HIS A 46 6.29 3.93 -15.94
CA HIS A 46 5.11 4.73 -16.26
C HIS A 46 5.12 6.11 -15.57
N ARG A 47 6.30 6.72 -15.35
CA ARG A 47 6.43 8.09 -14.80
C ARG A 47 5.72 8.31 -13.46
N GLY A 48 5.55 7.25 -12.66
CA GLY A 48 4.87 7.33 -11.36
C GLY A 48 3.36 7.11 -11.43
N THR A 49 2.77 6.84 -12.59
CA THR A 49 1.33 6.56 -12.70
C THR A 49 1.04 5.06 -12.59
N ASN A 50 -0.06 4.73 -11.93
CA ASN A 50 -0.55 3.35 -11.84
C ASN A 50 -1.46 3.05 -13.03
N ASP A 51 -0.84 2.96 -14.20
CA ASP A 51 -1.49 2.62 -15.46
C ASP A 51 -2.04 1.19 -15.42
N ASN A 52 -2.93 0.84 -16.36
CA ASN A 52 -3.58 -0.48 -16.40
C ASN A 52 -2.57 -1.65 -16.39
N GLU A 53 -1.39 -1.45 -16.98
CA GLU A 53 -0.30 -2.43 -16.97
C GLU A 53 0.27 -2.65 -15.55
N CYS A 54 0.33 -1.60 -14.73
CA CYS A 54 0.82 -1.66 -13.35
C CYS A 54 -0.23 -2.14 -12.35
N ARG A 55 -1.52 -2.01 -12.68
CA ARG A 55 -2.64 -2.42 -11.82
C ARG A 55 -2.63 -3.91 -11.51
N MET A 56 -2.22 -4.76 -12.46
CA MET A 56 -2.13 -6.21 -12.22
C MET A 56 -1.05 -6.53 -11.19
N GLN A 57 0.11 -5.89 -11.25
CA GLN A 57 1.19 -6.12 -10.28
C GLN A 57 0.84 -5.49 -8.92
N ALA A 58 0.13 -4.36 -8.91
CA ALA A 58 -0.41 -3.77 -7.69
C ALA A 58 -1.37 -4.73 -6.97
N LYS A 59 -2.30 -5.33 -7.73
CA LYS A 59 -3.22 -6.35 -7.20
C LYS A 59 -2.47 -7.55 -6.65
N ALA A 60 -1.50 -8.09 -7.38
CA ALA A 60 -0.70 -9.23 -6.93
C ALA A 60 0.08 -8.92 -5.64
N TYR A 61 0.64 -7.73 -5.52
CA TYR A 61 1.35 -7.29 -4.32
C TYR A 61 0.41 -7.18 -3.10
N LEU A 62 -0.75 -6.56 -3.28
CA LEU A 62 -1.74 -6.44 -2.21
C LEU A 62 -2.33 -7.79 -1.81
N GLN A 63 -2.60 -8.66 -2.78
CA GLN A 63 -3.07 -10.02 -2.55
C GLN A 63 -2.08 -10.81 -1.69
N CYS A 64 -0.78 -10.77 -2.04
CA CYS A 64 0.28 -11.42 -1.26
C CYS A 64 0.26 -10.96 0.21
N ARG A 65 0.08 -9.66 0.46
CA ARG A 65 -0.02 -9.12 1.83
C ARG A 65 -1.30 -9.55 2.54
N MET A 66 -2.42 -9.67 1.85
CA MET A 66 -3.65 -10.14 2.47
C MET A 66 -3.57 -11.62 2.84
N GLU A 67 -3.09 -12.47 1.93
CA GLU A 67 -2.96 -13.91 2.18
C GLU A 67 -2.01 -14.23 3.33
N ARG A 68 -0.86 -13.55 3.41
CA ARG A 68 0.15 -13.84 4.44
C ARG A 68 -0.21 -13.30 5.82
N TYR A 69 -1.02 -12.25 5.90
CA TYR A 69 -1.21 -11.53 7.15
C TYR A 69 -2.66 -11.37 7.63
N VAL A 70 -3.67 -11.62 6.79
CA VAL A 70 -5.08 -11.70 7.21
C VAL A 70 -5.44 -13.14 7.60
N LEU A 71 -4.92 -14.15 6.91
CA LEU A 71 -5.17 -15.57 7.25
C LEU A 71 -4.40 -16.04 8.50
N ARG A 72 -3.46 -15.24 9.01
CA ARG A 72 -2.64 -15.55 10.18
C ARG A 72 -3.08 -14.84 11.45
N ILE A 73 -4.32 -14.35 11.49
CA ILE A 73 -4.98 -13.91 12.73
C ILE A 73 -5.69 -15.14 13.31
N PRO A 74 -5.12 -15.84 14.31
CA PRO A 74 -5.92 -16.77 15.10
C PRO A 74 -7.00 -15.95 15.81
N PHE A 75 -8.27 -16.32 15.62
CA PHE A 75 -9.32 -15.94 16.55
C PHE A 75 -9.05 -16.57 17.92
#